data_AF-A0A534BMG5-F1
#
_entry.id   AF-A0A534BMG5-F1
#
_cell.length_a   1.000
_cell.length_b   1.000
_cell.length_c   1.000
_cell.angle_alpha   90.00
_cell.angle_beta   90.00
_cell.angle_gamma   90.00
#
_symmetry.space_group_name_H-M   'P 1'
#
loop_
_entity.id
_entity.type
_entity.pdbx_description
1 polymer ?
#
loop_
_entity_poly.entity_id
_entity_poly.type
_entity_poly.pdbx_seq_one_letter_code
_entity_poly.pdbx_strand_id
1 'polypeptide(L)'
;MARTEPKIELLRELVAHLRQNRTLLREEWVARIAEAQLLTAMTQEEIFAEATSVYDSYVAALETGTFEALQAYARNLSERIIPRGVETHEVVGIVLLLRDVLARSLFAKYQTDFEKLNRILDAYEPAANRIANTVAVGFVQERERV
;
A
#
# COMPACT_ATOMS: atom_id res chain seq x y z
N MET A 1 34.07 7.73 2.62
CA MET A 1 33.21 6.97 3.53
C MET A 1 31.78 7.42 3.29
N ALA A 2 30.92 6.57 2.74
CA ALA A 2 29.51 6.89 2.54
C ALA A 2 28.86 7.10 3.91
N ARG A 3 28.21 8.25 4.13
CA ARG A 3 27.52 8.56 5.37
C ARG A 3 26.31 7.65 5.46
N THR A 4 26.28 6.75 6.43
CA THR A 4 25.11 5.91 6.70
C THR A 4 24.02 6.80 7.29
N GLU A 5 23.07 7.26 6.47
CA GLU A 5 21.86 7.93 6.98
C GLU A 5 21.06 6.95 7.86
N PRO A 6 20.61 7.37 9.04
CA PRO A 6 19.70 6.61 9.88
C PRO A 6 18.43 6.18 9.13
N LYS A 7 17.91 4.98 9.46
CA LYS A 7 16.66 4.45 8.89
C LYS A 7 15.48 5.44 8.95
N ILE A 8 15.41 6.25 10.01
CA ILE A 8 14.36 7.27 10.19
C ILE A 8 14.45 8.37 9.13
N GLU A 9 15.66 8.78 8.74
CA GLU A 9 15.84 9.79 7.69
C GLU A 9 15.44 9.24 6.33
N LEU A 10 15.83 7.99 6.03
CA LEU A 10 15.43 7.28 4.82
C LEU A 10 13.90 7.12 4.72
N LEU A 11 13.24 6.71 5.80
CA LEU A 11 11.77 6.60 5.85
C LEU A 11 11.09 7.95 5.65
N ARG A 12 11.59 9.01 6.28
CA ARG A 12 11.05 10.36 6.09
C ARG A 12 11.18 10.82 4.63
N GLU A 13 12.33 10.59 4.01
CA GLU A 13 12.57 10.95 2.61
C GLU A 13 11.67 10.15 1.65
N LEU A 14 11.52 8.86 1.90
CA LEU A 14 10.60 7.98 1.18
C LEU A 14 9.15 8.45 1.33
N VAL A 15 8.68 8.72 2.55
CA VAL A 15 7.30 9.17 2.80
C VAL A 15 7.04 10.51 2.10
N ALA A 16 8.01 11.44 2.15
CA ALA A 16 7.91 12.72 1.46
C ALA A 16 7.74 12.52 -0.06
N HIS A 17 8.50 11.60 -0.66
CA HIS A 17 8.35 11.23 -2.07
C HIS A 17 6.95 10.71 -2.40
N LEU A 18 6.45 9.77 -1.60
CA LEU A 18 5.13 9.17 -1.80
C LEU A 18 4.00 10.20 -1.63
N ARG A 19 4.13 11.13 -0.68
CA ARG A 19 3.17 12.23 -0.50
C ARG A 19 3.17 13.19 -1.68
N GLN A 20 4.37 13.56 -2.17
CA GLN A 20 4.50 14.46 -3.31
C GLN A 20 3.88 13.87 -4.58
N ASN A 21 3.98 12.56 -4.78
CA ASN A 21 3.48 11.86 -5.95
C ASN A 21 2.12 11.18 -5.73
N ARG A 22 1.42 11.51 -4.64
CA ARG A 22 0.19 10.83 -4.19
C ARG A 22 -0.85 10.66 -5.28
N THR A 23 -1.19 11.73 -5.99
CA THR A 23 -2.24 11.70 -7.03
C THR A 23 -1.87 10.75 -8.16
N LEU A 24 -0.66 10.88 -8.70
CA LEU A 24 -0.14 10.05 -9.79
C LEU A 24 -0.11 8.57 -9.39
N LEU A 25 0.42 8.26 -8.21
CA LEU A 25 0.57 6.88 -7.75
C LEU A 25 -0.78 6.22 -7.47
N ARG A 26 -1.73 6.96 -6.92
CA ARG A 26 -3.10 6.46 -6.73
C ARG A 26 -3.79 6.20 -8.06
N GLU A 27 -3.67 7.10 -9.02
CA GLU A 27 -4.27 6.94 -10.36
C GLU A 27 -3.68 5.74 -11.10
N GLU A 28 -2.36 5.58 -11.07
CA GLU A 28 -1.68 4.39 -11.61
C GLU A 28 -2.17 3.10 -10.92
N TRP A 29 -2.32 3.14 -9.60
CA TRP A 29 -2.82 1.99 -8.85
C TRP A 29 -4.26 1.62 -9.23
N VAL A 30 -5.17 2.59 -9.29
CA VAL A 30 -6.57 2.37 -9.71
C VAL A 30 -6.63 1.84 -11.14
N ALA A 31 -5.82 2.37 -12.06
CA ALA A 31 -5.74 1.87 -13.42
C ALA A 31 -5.32 0.39 -13.45
N ARG A 32 -4.32 0.00 -12.66
CA ARG A 32 -3.88 -1.40 -12.57
C ARG A 32 -4.90 -2.34 -11.92
N ILE A 33 -5.67 -1.85 -10.94
CA ILE A 33 -6.79 -2.62 -10.37
C ILE A 33 -7.81 -2.94 -11.47
N ALA A 34 -8.15 -1.93 -12.29
CA ALA A 34 -9.08 -2.09 -13.39
C ALA A 34 -8.54 -3.03 -14.48
N GLU A 35 -7.26 -2.89 -14.86
CA GLU A 35 -6.59 -3.77 -15.84
C GLU A 35 -6.54 -5.23 -15.37
N ALA A 36 -6.31 -5.45 -14.07
CA ALA A 36 -6.29 -6.78 -13.47
C ALA A 36 -7.69 -7.36 -13.22
N GLN A 37 -8.76 -6.62 -13.55
CA GLN A 37 -10.15 -7.01 -13.31
C GLN A 37 -10.42 -7.41 -11.85
N LEU A 38 -9.82 -6.68 -10.91
CA LEU A 38 -10.05 -6.86 -9.48
C LEU A 38 -11.14 -5.91 -8.99
N LEU A 39 -11.88 -6.34 -7.96
CA LEU A 39 -12.99 -5.59 -7.34
C LEU A 39 -14.12 -5.29 -8.33
N THR A 40 -14.43 -6.21 -9.26
CA THR A 40 -15.50 -6.00 -10.26
C THR A 40 -16.89 -5.84 -9.66
N ALA A 41 -17.06 -6.24 -8.38
CA ALA A 41 -18.27 -6.00 -7.60
C ALA A 41 -18.42 -4.54 -7.11
N MET A 42 -17.40 -3.69 -7.32
CA MET A 42 -17.36 -2.28 -6.93
C MET A 42 -17.39 -1.36 -8.14
N THR A 43 -17.95 -0.16 -8.00
CA THR A 43 -17.92 0.86 -9.04
C THR A 43 -16.53 1.52 -9.08
N GLN A 44 -16.19 2.16 -10.21
CA GLN A 44 -14.94 2.90 -10.32
C GLN A 44 -14.82 4.05 -9.29
N GLU A 45 -15.93 4.71 -8.97
CA GLU A 45 -15.96 5.76 -7.95
C GLU A 45 -15.68 5.19 -6.55
N GLU A 46 -16.26 4.03 -6.23
CA GLU A 46 -15.98 3.34 -4.98
C GLU A 46 -14.52 2.89 -4.91
N ILE A 47 -13.99 2.25 -5.96
CA ILE A 47 -12.58 1.83 -6.02
C ILE A 47 -11.66 3.03 -5.83
N PHE A 48 -11.95 4.16 -6.47
CA PHE A 48 -11.13 5.37 -6.33
C PHE A 48 -11.18 5.96 -4.92
N ALA A 49 -12.36 5.97 -4.29
CA ALA A 49 -12.53 6.44 -2.91
C ALA A 49 -11.76 5.53 -1.93
N GLU A 50 -11.94 4.21 -2.04
CA GLU A 50 -11.23 3.25 -1.17
C GLU A 50 -9.72 3.28 -1.43
N ALA A 51 -9.28 3.35 -2.69
CA ALA A 51 -7.85 3.49 -3.02
C ALA A 51 -7.25 4.77 -2.42
N THR A 52 -8.00 5.87 -2.39
CA THR A 52 -7.56 7.11 -1.73
C THR A 52 -7.30 6.88 -0.25
N SER A 53 -8.26 6.29 0.47
CA SER A 53 -8.16 6.05 1.91
C SER A 53 -7.12 4.99 2.28
N VAL A 54 -7.01 3.91 1.49
CA VAL A 54 -5.96 2.89 1.68
C VAL A 54 -4.58 3.49 1.45
N TYR A 55 -4.38 4.27 0.39
CA TYR A 55 -3.09 4.89 0.09
C TYR A 55 -2.64 5.81 1.24
N ASP A 56 -3.53 6.67 1.73
CA ASP A 56 -3.20 7.59 2.83
C ASP A 56 -2.86 6.84 4.12
N SER A 57 -3.65 5.82 4.45
CA SER A 57 -3.42 4.98 5.62
C SER A 57 -2.10 4.20 5.50
N TYR A 58 -1.77 3.74 4.29
CA TYR A 58 -0.51 3.05 4.01
C TYR A 58 0.69 3.98 4.21
N VAL A 59 0.66 5.18 3.63
CA VAL A 59 1.75 6.16 3.75
C VAL A 59 1.88 6.66 5.20
N ALA A 60 0.78 6.85 5.91
CA ALA A 60 0.80 7.18 7.34
C ALA A 60 1.46 6.05 8.16
N ALA A 61 1.10 4.79 7.92
CA ALA A 61 1.67 3.64 8.61
C ALA A 61 3.18 3.48 8.34
N LEU A 62 3.65 3.83 7.14
CA LEU A 62 5.08 3.89 6.83
C LEU A 62 5.81 4.96 7.64
N GLU A 63 5.19 6.13 7.85
CA GLU A 63 5.78 7.25 8.57
C GLU A 63 5.87 7.00 10.07
N THR A 64 4.81 6.46 10.66
CA THR A 64 4.67 6.31 12.11
C THR A 64 5.14 4.94 12.61
N GLY A 65 5.15 3.93 11.74
CA GLY A 65 5.33 2.53 12.14
C GLY A 65 4.15 1.95 12.92
N THR A 66 3.02 2.67 12.97
CA THR A 66 1.78 2.25 13.63
C THR A 66 0.76 1.81 12.57
N PHE A 67 0.15 0.65 12.80
CA PHE A 67 -0.68 -0.04 11.79
C PHE A 67 -2.16 -0.15 12.20
N GLU A 68 -2.51 0.35 13.38
CA GLU A 68 -3.83 0.23 14.00
C GLU A 68 -4.91 0.92 13.15
N ALA A 69 -4.61 2.12 12.64
CA ALA A 69 -5.53 2.85 11.77
C ALA A 69 -5.80 2.10 10.45
N LEU A 70 -4.74 1.56 9.84
CA LEU A 70 -4.85 0.77 8.61
C LEU A 70 -5.61 -0.54 8.87
N GLN A 71 -5.36 -1.20 9.99
CA GLN A 71 -6.05 -2.44 10.38
C GLN A 71 -7.54 -2.20 10.64
N ALA A 72 -7.88 -1.14 11.38
CA ALA A 72 -9.26 -0.76 11.64
C ALA A 72 -10.00 -0.43 10.34
N TYR A 73 -9.35 0.33 9.45
CA TYR A 73 -9.91 0.64 8.14
C TYR A 73 -10.10 -0.63 7.28
N ALA A 74 -9.10 -1.51 7.23
CA ALA A 74 -9.18 -2.77 6.48
C ALA A 74 -10.33 -3.66 7.00
N ARG A 75 -10.52 -3.75 8.32
CA ARG A 75 -11.67 -4.45 8.92
C ARG A 75 -13.00 -3.84 8.46
N ASN A 76 -13.17 -2.52 8.63
CA ASN A 76 -14.41 -1.84 8.25
C ASN A 76 -14.71 -1.98 6.75
N LEU A 77 -13.68 -1.98 5.90
CA LEU A 77 -13.82 -2.22 4.47
C LEU A 77 -14.24 -3.67 4.19
N SER A 78 -13.60 -4.64 4.86
CA SER A 78 -13.91 -6.07 4.72
C SER A 78 -15.39 -6.37 4.95
N GLU A 79 -15.98 -5.81 6.02
CA GLU A 79 -17.41 -5.96 6.32
C GLU A 79 -18.33 -5.44 5.21
N ARG A 80 -17.90 -4.45 4.42
CA ARG A 80 -18.67 -3.91 3.30
C ARG A 80 -18.50 -4.70 2.00
N ILE A 81 -17.32 -5.28 1.77
CA ILE A 81 -16.99 -5.92 0.49
C ILE A 81 -17.22 -7.42 0.49
N ILE A 82 -17.13 -8.11 1.64
CA ILE A 82 -17.42 -9.56 1.73
C ILE A 82 -18.87 -9.87 1.28
N PRO A 83 -19.92 -9.17 1.75
CA PRO A 83 -21.29 -9.43 1.29
C PRO A 83 -21.53 -9.16 -0.20
N ARG A 84 -20.64 -8.41 -0.85
CA ARG A 84 -20.69 -8.10 -2.29
C ARG A 84 -20.02 -9.17 -3.14
N GLY A 85 -19.48 -10.22 -2.52
CA GLY A 85 -18.77 -11.30 -3.20
C GLY A 85 -17.31 -11.00 -3.53
N VAL A 86 -16.70 -10.00 -2.89
CA VAL A 86 -15.26 -9.75 -3.07
C VAL A 86 -14.47 -10.87 -2.40
N GLU A 87 -13.55 -11.45 -3.16
CA GLU A 87 -12.76 -12.60 -2.78
C GLU A 87 -11.41 -12.20 -2.15
N THR A 88 -10.88 -13.08 -1.31
CA THR A 88 -9.59 -12.87 -0.62
C THR A 88 -8.45 -12.60 -1.61
N HIS A 89 -8.44 -13.28 -2.76
CA HIS A 89 -7.41 -13.09 -3.78
C HIS A 89 -7.45 -11.68 -4.39
N GLU A 90 -8.64 -11.05 -4.47
CA GLU A 90 -8.78 -9.68 -4.97
C GLU A 90 -8.17 -8.69 -3.98
N VAL A 91 -8.45 -8.85 -2.69
CA VAL A 91 -7.89 -7.99 -1.63
C VAL A 91 -6.37 -8.15 -1.53
N VAL A 92 -5.85 -9.37 -1.63
CA VAL A 92 -4.40 -9.59 -1.69
C VAL A 92 -3.83 -8.97 -2.98
N GLY A 93 -4.52 -9.13 -4.11
CA GLY A 93 -4.14 -8.57 -5.39
C GLY A 93 -3.97 -7.06 -5.36
N ILE A 94 -4.94 -6.30 -4.83
CA ILE A 94 -4.85 -4.83 -4.78
C ILE A 94 -3.68 -4.36 -3.91
N VAL A 95 -3.37 -5.06 -2.81
CA VAL A 95 -2.25 -4.71 -1.92
C VAL A 95 -0.91 -4.99 -2.60
N LEU A 96 -0.79 -6.10 -3.34
CA LEU A 96 0.40 -6.39 -4.13
C LEU A 96 0.60 -5.39 -5.27
N LEU A 97 -0.48 -4.98 -5.93
CA LEU A 97 -0.42 -3.92 -6.96
C LEU A 97 0.04 -2.59 -6.38
N LEU A 98 -0.43 -2.19 -5.19
CA LEU A 98 0.04 -0.99 -4.52
C LEU A 98 1.55 -1.08 -4.25
N ARG A 99 2.00 -2.21 -3.69
CA ARG A 99 3.43 -2.45 -3.44
C ARG A 99 4.27 -2.29 -4.71
N ASP A 100 3.81 -2.85 -5.84
CA ASP A 100 4.52 -2.74 -7.12
C ASP A 100 4.57 -1.28 -7.64
N VAL A 101 3.45 -0.54 -7.58
CA VAL A 101 3.40 0.89 -7.96
C VAL A 101 4.37 1.72 -7.11
N LEU A 102 4.35 1.53 -5.79
CA LEU A 102 5.23 2.25 -4.88
C LEU A 102 6.70 1.88 -5.12
N ALA A 103 7.01 0.59 -5.29
CA ALA A 103 8.36 0.13 -5.58
C ALA A 103 8.89 0.77 -6.87
N ARG A 104 8.13 0.74 -7.97
CA ARG A 104 8.52 1.38 -9.24
C ARG A 104 8.78 2.87 -9.09
N SER A 105 7.97 3.57 -8.29
CA SER A 105 8.19 4.98 -7.99
C SER A 105 9.51 5.25 -7.25
N LEU A 106 9.87 4.37 -6.31
CA LEU A 106 11.15 4.45 -5.59
C LEU A 106 12.33 4.11 -6.51
N PHE A 107 12.20 3.08 -7.34
CA PHE A 107 13.20 2.77 -8.37
C PHE A 107 13.42 3.97 -9.29
N ALA A 108 12.35 4.56 -9.82
CA ALA A 108 12.45 5.73 -10.71
C ALA A 108 13.18 6.92 -10.05
N LYS A 109 12.96 7.15 -8.74
CA LYS A 109 13.62 8.21 -7.98
C LYS A 109 15.10 7.94 -7.71
N TYR A 110 15.45 6.72 -7.35
CA TYR A 110 16.78 6.39 -6.81
C TYR A 110 17.67 5.58 -7.75
N GLN A 111 17.22 5.23 -8.97
CA GLN A 111 17.96 4.38 -9.92
C GLN A 111 19.39 4.86 -10.25
N THR A 112 19.69 6.16 -10.13
CA THR A 112 21.04 6.71 -10.39
C THR A 112 22.02 6.52 -9.24
N ASP A 113 21.52 6.17 -8.05
CA ASP A 113 22.31 5.89 -6.85
C ASP A 113 21.85 4.56 -6.25
N PHE A 114 22.45 3.47 -6.74
CA PHE A 114 22.05 2.11 -6.39
C PHE A 114 22.29 1.79 -4.90
N GLU A 115 23.33 2.36 -4.28
CA GLU A 115 23.58 2.20 -2.85
C GLU A 115 22.47 2.84 -2.03
N LYS A 116 22.05 4.06 -2.40
CA LYS A 116 20.92 4.73 -1.74
C LYS A 116 19.60 4.00 -2.00
N LEU A 117 19.36 3.53 -3.21
CA LEU A 117 18.17 2.74 -3.55
C LEU A 117 18.05 1.51 -2.65
N ASN A 118 19.11 0.71 -2.50
CA ASN A 118 19.08 -0.47 -1.63
C ASN A 118 18.73 -0.10 -0.18
N ARG A 119 19.33 0.97 0.35
CA ARG A 119 19.05 1.42 1.72
C ARG A 119 17.60 1.92 1.89
N ILE A 120 17.03 2.56 0.86
CA ILE A 120 15.62 2.94 0.83
C ILE A 120 14.71 1.69 0.82
N LEU A 121 15.05 0.68 0.01
CA LEU A 121 14.30 -0.59 -0.04
C LEU A 121 14.39 -1.35 1.28
N ASP A 122 15.57 -1.41 1.91
CA ASP A 122 15.77 -2.01 3.25
C ASP A 122 14.92 -1.33 4.33
N ALA A 123 14.69 -0.02 4.20
CA ALA A 123 13.83 0.74 5.09
C ALA A 123 12.33 0.48 4.81
N TYR A 124 11.96 0.38 3.53
CA TYR A 124 10.58 0.23 3.05
C TYR A 124 10.01 -1.18 3.24
N GLU A 125 10.76 -2.20 2.81
CA GLU A 125 10.27 -3.57 2.68
C GLU A 125 9.68 -4.14 3.98
N PRO A 126 10.32 -4.00 5.16
CA PRO A 126 9.76 -4.54 6.40
C PRO A 126 8.39 -3.96 6.74
N ALA A 127 8.19 -2.67 6.50
CA ALA A 127 6.92 -2.01 6.75
C ALA A 127 5.86 -2.43 5.70
N ALA A 128 6.25 -2.51 4.42
CA ALA A 128 5.38 -2.99 3.35
C ALA A 128 4.90 -4.43 3.57
N ASN A 129 5.81 -5.34 3.94
CA ASN A 129 5.50 -6.74 4.25
C ASN A 129 4.53 -6.84 5.44
N ARG A 130 4.76 -6.05 6.49
CA ARG A 130 3.87 -6.04 7.67
C ARG A 130 2.46 -5.54 7.32
N ILE A 131 2.36 -4.51 6.49
CA ILE A 131 1.07 -4.02 6.00
C ILE A 131 0.34 -5.11 5.22
N ALA A 132 1.02 -5.73 4.24
CA ALA A 132 0.40 -6.75 3.40
C ALA A 132 -0.11 -7.94 4.23
N ASN A 133 0.68 -8.43 5.18
CA ASN A 133 0.27 -9.50 6.07
C ASN A 133 -0.90 -9.10 6.96
N THR A 134 -0.91 -7.88 7.50
CA THR A 134 -1.99 -7.41 8.39
C THR A 134 -3.32 -7.31 7.64
N VAL A 135 -3.31 -6.76 6.43
CA VAL A 135 -4.53 -6.61 5.61
C VAL A 135 -5.04 -7.98 5.17
N ALA A 136 -4.16 -8.87 4.68
CA ALA A 136 -4.54 -10.20 4.22
C ALA A 136 -5.13 -11.05 5.36
N VAL A 137 -4.45 -11.11 6.50
CA VAL A 137 -4.92 -11.85 7.68
C VAL A 137 -6.22 -11.25 8.22
N GLY A 138 -6.30 -9.92 8.31
CA GLY A 138 -7.51 -9.24 8.77
C GLY A 138 -8.73 -9.55 7.90
N PHE A 139 -8.56 -9.54 6.57
CA PHE A 139 -9.65 -9.87 5.66
C PHE A 139 -10.11 -11.33 5.81
N VAL A 140 -9.18 -12.28 5.90
CA VAL A 140 -9.52 -13.71 6.08
C VAL A 140 -10.28 -13.92 7.40
N GLN A 141 -9.82 -13.30 8.49
CA GLN A 141 -10.48 -13.40 9.79
C GLN A 141 -11.91 -12.86 9.75
N GLU A 142 -12.15 -11.73 9.09
CA GLU A 142 -13.51 -11.19 8.95
C GLU A 142 -14.38 -12.08 8.07
N ARG A 143 -13.82 -12.68 7.02
CA ARG A 143 -14.54 -13.60 6.14
C ARG A 143 -14.96 -14.89 6.84
N GLU A 144 -14.15 -15.42 7.75
CA GLU A 144 -14.49 -16.61 8.53
C GLU A 144 -15.56 -16.33 9.61
N ARG A 145 -15.76 -15.06 9.98
CA ARG A 145 -16.72 -14.65 11.00
C ARG A 145 -18.15 -14.49 10.48
N VAL A 146 -18.30 -14.12 9.21
CA VAL A 146 -19.60 -13.79 8.56
C VAL A 146 -20.14 -14.95 7.75
#